data_AF-A0A959JLJ5-F1
#
_entry.id   AF-A0A959JLJ5-F1
#
_cell.length_a   1.000
_cell.length_b   1.000
_cell.length_c   1.000
_cell.angle_alpha   90.00
_cell.angle_beta   90.00
_cell.angle_gamma   90.00
#
_symmetry.space_group_name_H-M   'P 1'
#
loop_
_entity.id
_entity.type
_entity.pdbx_description
1 polymer ?
#
loop_
_entity_poly.entity_id
_entity_poly.type
_entity_poly.pdbx_seq_one_letter_code
_entity_poly.pdbx_strand_id
1 'polypeptide(L)' 'MANIKITQVKSTIDRSKRQKATIKALGITKLNGSVVKEA' A
#
# COMPACT_ATOMS: atom_id res chain seq x y z
N MET A 1 -17.77 -9.25 5.74
CA MET A 1 -16.32 -9.18 5.45
C MET A 1 -15.76 -8.00 6.21
N ALA A 2 -14.60 -8.15 6.86
CA ALA A 2 -14.01 -7.05 7.63
C ALA A 2 -13.27 -6.11 6.68
N ASN A 3 -13.48 -4.80 6.83
CA ASN A 3 -12.73 -3.81 6.06
C ASN A 3 -11.38 -3.53 6.72
N ILE A 4 -10.29 -3.71 5.98
CA ILE A 4 -8.92 -3.42 6.42
C ILE A 4 -8.47 -2.10 5.82
N LYS A 5 -8.07 -1.17 6.69
CA LYS A 5 -7.42 0.08 6.29
C LYS A 5 -5.91 -0.12 6.21
N ILE A 6 -5.35 -0.03 5.01
CA ILE A 6 -3.92 -0.15 4.75
C ILE A 6 -3.33 1.23 4.52
N THR A 7 -2.26 1.58 5.24
CA THR A 7 -1.60 2.89 5.13
C THR A 7 -0.10 2.71 4.90
N GLN A 8 0.45 3.40 3.90
CA GLN A 8 1.89 3.36 3.65
C GLN A 8 2.62 4.34 4.58
N VAL A 9 3.12 3.86 5.72
CA VAL A 9 3.85 4.70 6.70
C VAL A 9 5.31 4.97 6.27
N LYS A 10 5.91 4.07 5.49
CA LYS A 10 7.32 4.17 5.05
C LYS A 10 7.45 4.14 3.53
N SER A 11 8.49 4.81 3.04
CA SER A 11 8.76 4.89 1.60
C SER A 11 9.06 3.51 1.01
N THR A 12 8.68 3.34 -0.26
CA THR A 12 9.01 2.17 -1.08
C THR A 12 10.34 2.31 -1.82
N ILE A 13 11.06 3.43 -1.65
CA ILE A 13 12.42 3.60 -2.17
C ILE A 13 13.31 2.50 -1.57
N ASP A 14 14.19 1.93 -2.40
CA ASP A 14 15.04 0.77 -2.07
C ASP A 14 14.33 -0.50 -1.61
N ARG A 15 13.00 -0.60 -1.81
CA ARG A 15 12.27 -1.86 -1.65
C ARG A 15 12.32 -2.70 -2.92
N SER A 16 12.10 -4.01 -2.74
CA SER A 16 12.05 -4.97 -3.83
C SER A 16 11.03 -4.59 -4.91
N LYS A 17 11.29 -5.00 -6.16
CA LYS A 17 10.37 -4.76 -7.29
C LYS A 17 8.96 -5.30 -7.01
N ARG A 18 8.87 -6.47 -6.35
CA ARG A 18 7.60 -7.10 -5.97
C ARG A 18 6.81 -6.22 -4.99
N GLN A 19 7.44 -5.70 -3.94
CA GLN A 19 6.75 -4.82 -2.99
C GLN A 19 6.29 -3.50 -3.62
N LYS A 20 7.12 -2.90 -4.49
CA LYS A 20 6.74 -1.71 -5.25
C LYS A 20 5.50 -1.98 -6.13
N ALA A 21 5.44 -3.14 -6.79
CA ALA A 21 4.29 -3.55 -7.58
C ALA A 21 3.04 -3.77 -6.72
N THR A 22 3.17 -4.37 -5.53
CA THR A 22 2.04 -4.55 -4.60
C THR A 22 1.48 -3.21 -4.14
N ILE A 23 2.32 -2.25 -3.75
CA ILE A 23 1.87 -0.91 -3.33
C ILE A 23 1.11 -0.21 -4.47
N LYS A 24 1.60 -0.34 -5.71
CA LYS A 24 0.93 0.17 -6.91
C LYS A 24 -0.41 -0.52 -7.17
N ALA A 25 -0.47 -1.85 -7.02
CA ALA A 25 -1.70 -2.63 -7.20
C ALA A 25 -2.75 -2.34 -6.11
N LEU A 26 -2.30 -2.03 -4.89
CA LEU A 26 -3.15 -1.55 -3.80
C LEU A 26 -3.66 -0.12 -4.02
N GLY A 27 -3.13 0.61 -5.00
CA GLY A 27 -3.56 1.98 -5.33
C GLY A 27 -2.98 3.06 -4.42
N ILE A 28 -1.94 2.76 -3.63
CA ILE A 28 -1.30 3.75 -2.76
C ILE A 28 -0.22 4.49 -3.55
N THR A 29 -0.40 5.80 -3.75
CA THR A 29 0.45 6.63 -4.60
C THR A 29 1.41 7.55 -3.84
N LYS A 30 1.13 7.84 -2.56
CA LYS A 30 1.92 8.75 -1.72
C LYS A 30 2.16 8.19 -0.32
N LEU A 31 3.23 8.66 0.31
CA LEU A 31 3.50 8.39 1.73
C LEU A 31 2.32 8.87 2.58
N ASN A 32 1.94 8.09 3.59
CA ASN A 32 0.75 8.28 4.42
C ASN A 32 -0.59 8.20 3.65
N GLY A 33 -0.58 7.75 2.40
CA GLY A 33 -1.79 7.39 1.67
C GLY A 33 -2.43 6.13 2.26
N SER A 34 -3.76 6.16 2.45
CA SER A 34 -4.53 5.04 2.97
C SER A 34 -5.54 4.53 1.94
N VAL A 35 -5.71 3.21 1.87
CA VAL A 35 -6.74 2.53 1.06
C VAL A 35 -7.49 1.55 1.96
N VAL A 36 -8.80 1.47 1.79
CA VAL A 36 -9.65 0.49 2.47
C VAL A 36 -9.93 -0.65 1.51
N LYS A 37 -9.69 -1.90 1.95
CA LYS A 37 -9.98 -3.10 1.16
C LYS A 37 -10.70 -4.13 2.03
N GLU A 38 -11.59 -4.88 1.40
CA GLU A 38 -12.21 -6.06 1.99
C GLU A 38 -11.11 -7.11 2.29
N ALA A 39 -11.21 -7.75 3.46
CA ALA A 39 -10.31 -8.83 3.90
C ALA A 39 -10.52 -10.13 3.12
#